data_AF-A0A0R0B2X2-F1
#
_entry.id   AF-A0A0R0B2X2-F1
#
_cell.length_a   1.000
_cell.length_b   1.000
_cell.length_c   1.000
_cell.angle_alpha   90.00
_cell.angle_beta   90.00
_cell.angle_gamma   90.00
#
_symmetry.space_group_name_H-M   'P 1'
#
loop_
_entity.id
_entity.type
_entity.pdbx_description
1 polymer ?
#
loop_
_entity_poly.entity_id
_entity_poly.type
_entity_poly.pdbx_seq_one_letter_code
_entity_poly.pdbx_strand_id
1 'polypeptide(L)'
;MPQKTRLEILAEMVTGYSSARHEKQMLPIGHPRFAWHARFRRLSPSSWAIPEDIPYVAATSLLDAYWQLPRRPDLAFNSLWSATNSSYNDLFLASPQNAASAKLTDKMSIDFSLKEIAARLNLMVPTSSPAMAPAQGISIRDLIKMYLKNAHDRNFHFVAQYILRGIAVEEHNANKVPPKAAIRDILVPASYLSFKKEFGSIHAKIKASLGGKYATLCTITESACGTEINFGIQDSKKARGIVHQASLLLRQEALNPSMTNGGVAGTFSSDQHWLSFVVRPLLYASRNNAAHGNVASRLNSLSASANSVTAATWTFLFCYLYFSLILLCQAKITLADLEPLYENADLV
;
A
#
# COMPACT_ATOMS: atom_id res chain seq x y z
N MET A 1 0.86 8.84 -41.09
CA MET A 1 -0.26 8.03 -40.57
C MET A 1 -0.79 8.69 -39.30
N PRO A 2 -2.12 8.76 -39.07
CA PRO A 2 -2.66 9.31 -37.83
C PRO A 2 -2.23 8.48 -36.62
N GLN A 3 -1.99 9.15 -35.50
CA GLN A 3 -1.57 8.52 -34.25
C GLN A 3 -2.78 7.83 -33.61
N LYS A 4 -2.70 6.51 -33.38
CA LYS A 4 -3.77 5.73 -32.75
C LYS A 4 -4.08 6.24 -31.35
N THR A 5 -5.36 6.26 -30.99
CA THR A 5 -5.83 6.56 -29.63
C THR A 5 -5.49 5.41 -28.67
N ARG A 6 -5.50 5.68 -27.36
CA ARG A 6 -5.26 4.63 -26.35
C ARG A 6 -6.29 3.49 -26.41
N LEU A 7 -7.54 3.80 -26.73
CA LEU A 7 -8.60 2.78 -26.82
C LEU A 7 -8.40 1.89 -28.05
N GLU A 8 -7.97 2.44 -29.18
CA GLU A 8 -7.63 1.66 -30.38
C GLU A 8 -6.46 0.72 -30.12
N ILE A 9 -5.40 1.20 -29.45
CA ILE A 9 -4.25 0.34 -29.10
C ILE A 9 -4.69 -0.76 -28.13
N LEU A 10 -5.52 -0.46 -27.13
CA LEU A 10 -6.04 -1.46 -26.20
C LEU A 10 -6.87 -2.51 -26.93
N ALA A 11 -7.78 -2.08 -27.82
CA ALA A 11 -8.59 -2.99 -28.61
C ALA A 11 -7.72 -3.97 -29.41
N GLU A 12 -6.69 -3.48 -30.10
CA GLU A 12 -5.77 -4.33 -30.84
C GLU A 12 -4.95 -5.29 -29.96
N MET A 13 -4.56 -4.85 -28.76
CA MET A 13 -3.84 -5.70 -27.81
C MET A 13 -4.72 -6.84 -27.28
N VAL A 14 -6.01 -6.58 -27.10
CA VAL A 14 -6.97 -7.58 -26.60
C VAL A 14 -7.40 -8.54 -27.72
N THR A 15 -7.81 -8.04 -28.88
CA THR A 15 -8.35 -8.87 -29.96
C THR A 15 -7.27 -9.59 -30.76
N GLY A 16 -6.05 -9.06 -30.79
CA GLY A 16 -4.87 -9.64 -31.43
C GLY A 16 -3.78 -10.01 -30.43
N TYR A 17 -4.17 -10.54 -29.26
CA TYR A 17 -3.24 -10.89 -28.18
C TYR A 17 -2.25 -11.98 -28.62
N SER A 18 -0.98 -11.76 -28.32
CA SER A 18 0.04 -12.81 -28.25
C SER A 18 1.04 -12.46 -27.16
N SER A 19 1.62 -13.48 -26.53
CA SER A 19 2.64 -13.30 -25.48
C SER A 19 3.81 -12.44 -25.97
N ALA A 20 4.32 -12.73 -27.16
CA ALA A 20 5.41 -11.98 -27.79
C ALA A 20 5.06 -10.50 -28.06
N ARG A 21 3.82 -10.20 -28.49
CA ARG A 21 3.38 -8.81 -28.72
C ARG A 21 3.22 -8.06 -27.40
N HIS A 22 2.68 -8.72 -26.38
CA HIS A 22 2.53 -8.13 -25.05
C HIS A 22 3.89 -7.87 -24.40
N GLU A 23 4.84 -8.79 -24.51
CA GLU A 23 6.20 -8.62 -23.96
C GLU A 23 6.91 -7.40 -24.54
N LYS A 24 6.73 -7.10 -25.83
CA LYS A 24 7.26 -5.88 -26.48
C LYS A 24 6.70 -4.57 -25.91
N GLN A 25 5.56 -4.60 -25.20
CA GLN A 25 4.96 -3.44 -24.55
C GLN A 25 5.42 -3.28 -23.09
N MET A 26 6.03 -4.32 -22.52
CA MET A 26 6.56 -4.28 -21.16
C MET A 26 7.97 -3.68 -21.14
N LEU A 27 8.45 -3.28 -19.96
CA LEU A 27 9.86 -2.95 -19.82
C LEU A 27 10.72 -4.19 -20.13
N PRO A 28 11.84 -4.04 -20.84
CA PRO A 28 12.68 -5.16 -21.22
C PRO A 28 13.30 -5.86 -20.01
N ILE A 29 13.65 -7.13 -20.18
CA ILE A 29 14.13 -8.02 -19.11
C ILE A 29 15.39 -7.49 -18.40
N GLY A 30 16.25 -6.74 -19.11
CA GLY A 30 17.45 -6.10 -18.58
C GLY A 30 17.27 -4.62 -18.20
N HIS A 31 16.05 -4.12 -18.12
CA HIS A 31 15.83 -2.70 -17.81
C HIS A 31 16.42 -2.34 -16.43
N PRO A 32 17.13 -1.20 -16.26
CA PRO A 32 17.78 -0.82 -14.99
C PRO A 32 16.83 -0.77 -13.79
N ARG A 33 15.54 -0.56 -14.02
CA ARG A 33 14.50 -0.59 -12.97
C ARG A 33 14.26 -1.97 -12.36
N PHE A 34 14.81 -3.04 -12.90
CA PHE A 34 14.79 -4.38 -12.32
C PHE A 34 16.10 -4.75 -11.61
N ALA A 35 17.13 -3.90 -11.67
CA ALA A 35 18.46 -4.19 -11.11
C ALA A 35 18.46 -4.41 -9.59
N TRP A 36 17.46 -3.84 -8.89
CA TRP A 36 17.28 -4.02 -7.44
C TRP A 36 17.23 -5.49 -7.03
N HIS A 37 16.67 -6.37 -7.87
CA HIS A 37 16.46 -7.77 -7.54
C HIS A 37 17.75 -8.58 -7.43
N ALA A 38 18.82 -8.17 -8.12
CA ALA A 38 20.13 -8.81 -7.94
C ALA A 38 20.68 -8.64 -6.51
N ARG A 39 20.21 -7.62 -5.80
CA ARG A 39 20.57 -7.30 -4.40
C ARG A 39 19.47 -7.67 -3.41
N PHE A 40 18.32 -8.17 -3.88
CA PHE A 40 17.23 -8.55 -3.01
C PHE A 40 17.62 -9.74 -2.13
N ARG A 41 17.42 -9.57 -0.81
CA ARG A 41 17.65 -10.62 0.18
C ARG A 41 16.34 -11.24 0.61
N ARG A 42 16.29 -12.57 0.53
CA ARG A 42 15.14 -13.37 0.97
C ARG A 42 15.30 -13.69 2.45
N LEU A 43 14.18 -13.78 3.16
CA LEU A 43 14.08 -14.46 4.44
C LEU A 43 14.64 -15.87 4.28
N SER A 44 15.54 -16.22 5.19
CA SER A 44 16.06 -17.58 5.34
C SER A 44 16.17 -17.90 6.83
N PRO A 45 15.04 -17.95 7.56
CA PRO A 45 15.05 -18.12 9.00
C PRO A 45 15.66 -19.47 9.37
N SER A 46 16.51 -19.49 10.39
CA SER A 46 17.12 -20.73 10.88
C SER A 46 16.08 -21.76 11.36
N SER A 47 14.95 -21.29 11.90
CA SER A 47 13.81 -22.14 12.31
C SER A 47 13.25 -22.97 11.15
N TRP A 48 13.35 -22.49 9.91
CA TRP A 48 12.82 -23.20 8.74
C TRP A 48 13.71 -24.36 8.27
N ALA A 49 14.85 -24.61 8.94
CA ALA A 49 15.60 -25.84 8.76
C ALA A 49 14.80 -27.07 9.21
N ILE A 50 13.82 -26.88 10.08
CA ILE A 50 12.83 -27.89 10.49
C ILE A 50 11.58 -27.68 9.62
N PRO A 51 11.24 -28.62 8.71
CA PRO A 51 10.12 -28.44 7.78
C PRO A 51 8.76 -28.16 8.45
N GLU A 52 8.54 -28.71 9.64
CA GLU A 52 7.31 -28.54 10.43
C GLU A 52 7.12 -27.11 10.95
N ASP A 53 8.21 -26.34 11.08
CA ASP A 53 8.16 -24.96 11.56
C ASP A 53 7.80 -23.96 10.45
N ILE A 54 7.86 -24.39 9.18
CA ILE A 54 7.53 -23.56 8.02
C ILE A 54 6.00 -23.34 7.98
N PRO A 55 5.51 -22.08 7.98
CA PRO A 55 4.08 -21.80 7.89
C PRO A 55 3.58 -22.08 6.46
N TYR A 56 3.16 -23.32 6.19
CA TYR A 56 2.93 -23.88 4.85
C TYR A 56 2.13 -22.97 3.89
N VAL A 57 0.96 -22.45 4.31
CA VAL A 57 0.11 -21.59 3.47
C VAL A 57 0.80 -20.26 3.13
N ALA A 58 1.45 -19.65 4.13
CA ALA A 58 2.21 -18.44 3.92
C ALA A 58 3.47 -18.68 3.05
N ALA A 59 4.16 -19.79 3.27
CA ALA A 59 5.37 -20.15 2.54
C ALA A 59 5.10 -20.42 1.05
N THR A 60 4.04 -21.16 0.72
CA THR A 60 3.64 -21.42 -0.68
C THR A 60 3.29 -20.12 -1.42
N SER A 61 2.50 -19.25 -0.78
CA SER A 61 2.19 -17.92 -1.32
C SER A 61 3.44 -17.03 -1.47
N LEU A 62 4.42 -17.17 -0.58
CA LEU A 62 5.70 -16.48 -0.65
C LEU A 62 6.56 -16.98 -1.82
N LEU A 63 6.56 -18.28 -2.11
CA LEU A 63 7.24 -18.84 -3.28
C LEU A 63 6.64 -18.29 -4.58
N ASP A 64 5.32 -18.21 -4.69
CA ASP A 64 4.65 -17.57 -5.83
C ASP A 64 5.07 -16.09 -5.98
N ALA A 65 5.21 -15.39 -4.86
CA ALA A 65 5.66 -14.01 -4.88
C ALA A 65 7.09 -13.89 -5.43
N TYR A 66 8.02 -14.74 -4.97
CA TYR A 66 9.40 -14.76 -5.48
C TYR A 66 9.48 -15.11 -6.97
N TRP A 67 8.67 -16.05 -7.44
CA TRP A 67 8.64 -16.47 -8.85
C TRP A 67 8.30 -15.31 -9.81
N GLN A 68 7.50 -14.36 -9.35
CA GLN A 68 7.02 -13.25 -10.18
C GLN A 68 8.01 -12.08 -10.25
N LEU A 69 9.02 -12.06 -9.39
CA LEU A 69 10.08 -11.06 -9.40
C LEU A 69 11.14 -11.34 -10.48
N PRO A 70 11.83 -10.30 -10.97
CA PRO A 70 11.59 -8.87 -10.73
C PRO A 70 10.52 -8.27 -11.65
N ARG A 71 9.99 -9.03 -12.61
CA ARG A 71 9.21 -8.45 -13.72
C ARG A 71 7.85 -7.95 -13.31
N ARG A 72 7.21 -8.62 -12.34
CA ARG A 72 5.83 -8.35 -11.92
C ARG A 72 5.74 -8.13 -10.41
N PRO A 73 6.38 -7.08 -9.87
CA PRO A 73 6.27 -6.77 -8.44
C PRO A 73 4.83 -6.44 -8.02
N ASP A 74 3.97 -6.03 -8.96
CA ASP A 74 2.54 -5.83 -8.74
C ASP A 74 1.79 -7.14 -8.45
N LEU A 75 2.10 -8.20 -9.19
CA LEU A 75 1.56 -9.52 -8.92
C LEU A 75 2.24 -10.16 -7.71
N ALA A 76 3.57 -9.98 -7.58
CA ALA A 76 4.33 -10.52 -6.45
C ALA A 76 3.77 -9.98 -5.14
N PHE A 77 3.36 -8.71 -5.11
CA PHE A 77 2.62 -8.12 -4.00
C PHE A 77 1.29 -8.83 -3.73
N ASN A 78 0.51 -9.19 -4.76
CA ASN A 78 -0.76 -9.93 -4.56
C ASN A 78 -0.51 -11.32 -3.94
N SER A 79 0.46 -12.07 -4.45
CA SER A 79 0.85 -13.37 -3.87
C SER A 79 1.38 -13.22 -2.44
N LEU A 80 2.23 -12.21 -2.20
CA LEU A 80 2.72 -11.90 -0.85
C LEU A 80 1.61 -11.46 0.09
N TRP A 81 0.58 -10.77 -0.41
CA TRP A 81 -0.58 -10.41 0.40
C TRP A 81 -1.36 -11.66 0.83
N SER A 82 -1.45 -12.70 -0.02
CA SER A 82 -2.04 -13.98 0.41
C SER A 82 -1.27 -14.60 1.57
N ALA A 83 0.07 -14.55 1.53
CA ALA A 83 0.90 -14.98 2.67
C ALA A 83 0.64 -14.13 3.91
N THR A 84 0.61 -12.80 3.75
CA THR A 84 0.32 -11.82 4.80
C THR A 84 -1.05 -12.08 5.45
N ASN A 85 -2.07 -12.33 4.63
CA ASN A 85 -3.44 -12.61 5.07
C ASN A 85 -3.53 -13.88 5.90
N SER A 86 -2.91 -14.98 5.43
CA SER A 86 -2.82 -16.20 6.23
C SER A 86 -2.13 -15.92 7.57
N SER A 87 -0.98 -15.27 7.55
CA SER A 87 -0.20 -15.02 8.77
C SER A 87 -0.90 -14.13 9.78
N TYR A 88 -1.53 -13.02 9.39
CA TYR A 88 -2.25 -12.22 10.40
C TYR A 88 -3.49 -12.93 10.95
N ASN A 89 -4.10 -13.83 10.17
CA ASN A 89 -5.26 -14.61 10.60
C ASN A 89 -4.82 -15.68 11.59
N ASP A 90 -3.76 -16.41 11.28
CA ASP A 90 -3.16 -17.39 12.18
C ASP A 90 -2.69 -16.74 13.49
N LEU A 91 -2.08 -15.54 13.40
CA LEU A 91 -1.69 -14.76 14.59
C LEU A 91 -2.90 -14.41 15.47
N PHE A 92 -3.99 -13.94 14.87
CA PHE A 92 -5.21 -13.64 15.61
C PHE A 92 -5.86 -14.90 16.20
N LEU A 93 -5.94 -15.97 15.42
CA LEU A 93 -6.54 -17.26 15.82
C LEU A 93 -5.71 -18.00 16.86
N ALA A 94 -4.41 -17.75 16.97
CA ALA A 94 -3.59 -18.28 18.06
C ALA A 94 -3.71 -17.46 19.35
N SER A 95 -4.31 -16.26 19.30
CA SER A 95 -4.41 -15.37 20.45
C SER A 95 -5.58 -15.73 21.37
N PRO A 96 -5.49 -15.48 22.69
CA PRO A 96 -6.63 -15.66 23.60
C PRO A 96 -7.85 -14.78 23.27
N GLN A 97 -7.68 -13.71 22.47
CA GLN A 97 -8.76 -12.82 22.05
C GLN A 97 -9.69 -13.48 21.02
N ASN A 98 -9.26 -14.58 20.39
CA ASN A 98 -10.08 -15.35 19.47
C ASN A 98 -11.34 -15.92 20.15
N ALA A 99 -11.25 -16.32 21.42
CA ALA A 99 -12.25 -17.09 22.13
C ALA A 99 -13.54 -16.29 22.36
N ALA A 100 -13.43 -14.95 22.34
CA ALA A 100 -14.55 -14.03 22.44
C ALA A 100 -15.19 -13.66 21.09
N SER A 101 -14.61 -14.11 19.97
CA SER A 101 -15.00 -13.67 18.63
C SER A 101 -15.79 -14.74 17.87
N ALA A 102 -17.03 -14.42 17.47
CA ALA A 102 -17.87 -15.32 16.67
C ALA A 102 -17.52 -15.35 15.17
N LYS A 103 -16.70 -14.42 14.68
CA LYS A 103 -16.32 -14.28 13.26
C LYS A 103 -14.89 -13.77 13.13
N LEU A 104 -14.22 -14.20 12.06
CA LEU A 104 -12.91 -13.68 11.63
C LEU A 104 -13.11 -12.63 10.53
N THR A 105 -12.52 -11.45 10.67
CA THR A 105 -12.55 -10.40 9.64
C THR A 105 -11.17 -9.81 9.41
N ASP A 106 -10.88 -9.38 8.18
CA ASP A 106 -9.62 -8.70 7.83
C ASP A 106 -9.32 -7.54 8.78
N LYS A 107 -10.33 -6.75 9.16
CA LYS A 107 -10.13 -5.62 10.08
C LYS A 107 -9.61 -6.08 11.44
N MET A 108 -10.21 -7.12 12.02
CA MET A 108 -9.83 -7.65 13.34
C MET A 108 -8.41 -8.18 13.32
N SER A 109 -8.07 -9.02 12.35
CA SER A 109 -6.75 -9.63 12.27
C SER A 109 -5.65 -8.61 11.96
N ILE A 110 -5.92 -7.63 11.09
CA ILE A 110 -5.00 -6.52 10.83
C ILE A 110 -4.81 -5.70 12.11
N ASP A 111 -5.90 -5.26 12.77
CA ASP A 111 -5.80 -4.45 14.00
C ASP A 111 -5.01 -5.18 15.11
N PHE A 112 -5.22 -6.49 15.25
CA PHE A 112 -4.48 -7.33 16.19
C PHE A 112 -2.99 -7.42 15.83
N SER A 113 -2.66 -7.70 14.56
CA SER A 113 -1.25 -7.75 14.12
C SER A 113 -0.53 -6.42 14.35
N LEU A 114 -1.19 -5.28 14.09
CA LEU A 114 -0.60 -3.96 14.30
C LEU A 114 -0.40 -3.65 15.78
N LYS A 115 -1.28 -4.15 16.67
CA LYS A 115 -1.09 -4.07 18.12
C LYS A 115 0.15 -4.86 18.56
N GLU A 116 0.30 -6.08 18.07
CA GLU A 116 1.45 -6.94 18.41
C GLU A 116 2.78 -6.37 17.88
N ILE A 117 2.75 -5.76 16.70
CA ILE A 117 3.91 -5.06 16.13
C ILE A 117 4.21 -3.78 16.91
N ALA A 118 3.18 -3.01 17.32
CA ALA A 118 3.34 -1.80 18.12
C ALA A 118 4.13 -2.07 19.42
N ALA A 119 3.83 -3.19 20.09
CA ALA A 119 4.52 -3.62 21.31
C ALA A 119 6.02 -3.96 21.09
N ARG A 120 6.45 -4.13 19.83
CA ARG A 120 7.80 -4.55 19.45
C ARG A 120 8.60 -3.46 18.74
N LEU A 121 8.04 -2.27 18.54
CA LEU A 121 8.66 -1.19 17.74
C LEU A 121 10.07 -0.79 18.20
N ASN A 122 10.38 -0.93 19.48
CA ASN A 122 11.68 -0.56 20.06
C ASN A 122 12.69 -1.73 20.09
N LEU A 123 12.30 -2.94 19.64
CA LEU A 123 13.24 -4.05 19.49
C LEU A 123 14.24 -3.75 18.38
N MET A 124 15.49 -4.17 18.61
CA MET A 124 16.61 -3.90 17.73
C MET A 124 16.84 -5.07 16.78
N VAL A 125 16.74 -4.82 15.47
CA VAL A 125 17.12 -5.73 14.41
C VAL A 125 18.63 -5.64 14.22
N PRO A 126 19.39 -6.73 14.37
CA PRO A 126 20.84 -6.70 14.17
C PRO A 126 21.17 -6.35 12.72
N THR A 127 22.27 -5.63 12.52
CA THR A 127 22.75 -5.24 11.19
C THR A 127 24.25 -5.50 11.08
N SER A 128 24.67 -6.14 9.99
CA SER A 128 26.09 -6.38 9.66
C SER A 128 26.77 -5.18 8.99
N SER A 129 26.20 -3.97 9.04
CA SER A 129 26.68 -2.82 8.27
C SER A 129 28.00 -2.26 8.82
N PRO A 130 29.10 -2.25 8.04
CA PRO A 130 30.38 -1.72 8.47
C PRO A 130 30.38 -0.19 8.67
N ALA A 131 29.33 0.52 8.21
CA ALA A 131 29.16 1.96 8.44
C ALA A 131 28.67 2.29 9.87
N MET A 132 28.30 1.29 10.66
CA MET A 132 27.86 1.43 12.05
C MET A 132 28.86 0.73 12.99
N ALA A 133 29.91 1.45 13.40
CA ALA A 133 30.84 0.96 14.42
C ALA A 133 30.17 0.92 15.82
N PRO A 134 30.67 0.05 16.72
CA PRO A 134 30.26 -1.34 16.84
C PRO A 134 28.94 -1.49 17.62
N ALA A 135 28.09 -2.41 17.16
CA ALA A 135 26.92 -2.93 17.87
C ALA A 135 25.83 -1.91 18.21
N GLN A 136 25.04 -1.50 17.21
CA GLN A 136 23.66 -1.10 17.47
C GLN A 136 22.85 -1.39 16.21
N GLY A 137 21.93 -2.35 16.33
CA GLY A 137 20.97 -2.65 15.28
C GLY A 137 20.09 -1.45 14.94
N ILE A 138 19.04 -1.67 14.16
CA ILE A 138 18.01 -0.65 13.90
C ILE A 138 16.73 -1.01 14.64
N SER A 139 16.06 -0.03 15.25
CA SER A 139 14.74 -0.31 15.84
C SER A 139 13.75 -0.69 14.74
N ILE A 140 12.78 -1.55 15.05
CA ILE A 140 11.70 -1.88 14.09
C ILE A 140 10.98 -0.60 13.62
N ARG A 141 10.80 0.39 14.51
CA ARG A 141 10.25 1.70 14.17
C ARG A 141 11.06 2.40 13.08
N ASP A 142 12.37 2.48 13.26
CA ASP A 142 13.24 3.20 12.33
C ASP A 142 13.39 2.44 11.01
N LEU A 143 13.35 1.11 11.06
CA LEU A 143 13.29 0.27 9.85
C LEU A 143 12.02 0.57 9.04
N ILE A 144 10.84 0.64 9.67
CA ILE A 144 9.60 1.05 9.00
C ILE A 144 9.75 2.45 8.39
N LYS A 145 10.33 3.41 9.14
CA LYS A 145 10.57 4.77 8.64
C LYS A 145 11.54 4.81 7.45
N MET A 146 12.56 3.96 7.41
CA MET A 146 13.46 3.85 6.24
C MET A 146 12.66 3.47 4.98
N TYR A 147 11.80 2.46 5.06
CA TYR A 147 10.93 2.10 3.94
C TYR A 147 10.02 3.26 3.54
N LEU A 148 9.38 3.94 4.50
CA LEU A 148 8.51 5.08 4.20
C LEU A 148 9.27 6.25 3.55
N LYS A 149 10.52 6.47 3.93
CA LYS A 149 11.39 7.50 3.34
C LYS A 149 11.66 7.19 1.86
N ASN A 150 11.93 5.93 1.55
CA ASN A 150 12.23 5.45 0.20
C ASN A 150 10.97 5.16 -0.64
N ALA A 151 9.76 5.43 -0.11
CA ALA A 151 8.54 5.32 -0.89
C ALA A 151 8.59 6.22 -2.12
N HIS A 152 8.27 5.68 -3.29
CA HIS A 152 8.12 6.48 -4.51
C HIS A 152 6.87 7.37 -4.40
N ASP A 153 6.91 8.58 -4.97
CA ASP A 153 5.81 9.56 -4.83
C ASP A 153 4.44 9.02 -5.25
N ARG A 154 4.41 8.13 -6.25
CA ARG A 154 3.18 7.45 -6.70
C ARG A 154 2.46 6.67 -5.59
N ASN A 155 3.18 6.18 -4.57
CA ASN A 155 2.57 5.45 -3.46
C ASN A 155 1.75 6.40 -2.57
N PHE A 156 2.26 7.60 -2.26
CA PHE A 156 1.49 8.61 -1.53
C PHE A 156 0.50 9.38 -2.42
N HIS A 157 0.78 9.56 -3.72
CA HIS A 157 -0.20 10.11 -4.67
C HIS A 157 -1.43 9.23 -4.79
N PHE A 158 -1.28 7.92 -4.68
CA PHE A 158 -2.39 6.99 -4.67
C PHE A 158 -3.34 7.28 -3.50
N VAL A 159 -2.79 7.43 -2.29
CA VAL A 159 -3.53 7.78 -1.07
C VAL A 159 -4.20 9.14 -1.20
N ALA A 160 -3.42 10.16 -1.59
CA ALA A 160 -3.92 11.52 -1.78
C ALA A 160 -5.08 11.58 -2.79
N GLN A 161 -5.01 10.83 -3.90
CA GLN A 161 -6.03 10.84 -4.94
C GLN A 161 -7.38 10.35 -4.44
N TYR A 162 -7.45 9.20 -3.76
CA TYR A 162 -8.75 8.71 -3.31
C TYR A 162 -9.33 9.58 -2.19
N ILE A 163 -8.48 10.24 -1.38
CA ILE A 163 -8.93 11.19 -0.36
C ILE A 163 -9.55 12.44 -1.00
N LEU A 164 -8.81 13.08 -1.91
CA LEU A 164 -9.27 14.30 -2.58
C LEU A 164 -10.52 14.05 -3.45
N ARG A 165 -10.58 12.89 -4.13
CA ARG A 165 -11.78 12.47 -4.88
C ARG A 165 -12.98 12.25 -3.98
N GLY A 166 -12.81 11.60 -2.82
CA GLY A 166 -13.88 11.43 -1.84
C GLY A 166 -14.40 12.77 -1.31
N ILE A 167 -13.51 13.71 -1.00
CA ILE A 167 -13.88 15.07 -0.59
C ILE A 167 -14.66 15.80 -1.70
N ALA A 168 -14.21 15.72 -2.95
CA ALA A 168 -14.88 16.36 -4.08
C ALA A 168 -16.32 15.84 -4.28
N VAL A 169 -16.55 14.52 -4.11
CA VAL A 169 -17.89 13.95 -4.17
C VAL A 169 -18.77 14.46 -3.03
N GLU A 170 -18.25 14.50 -1.79
CA GLU A 170 -18.99 15.05 -0.65
C GLU A 170 -19.39 16.52 -0.84
N GLU A 171 -18.47 17.35 -1.36
CA GLU A 171 -18.77 18.77 -1.64
C GLU A 171 -19.77 18.94 -2.78
N HIS A 172 -19.69 18.11 -3.82
CA HIS A 172 -20.67 18.12 -4.89
C HIS A 172 -22.07 17.72 -4.40
N ASN A 173 -22.15 16.71 -3.52
CA ASN A 173 -23.39 16.26 -2.91
C ASN A 173 -24.03 17.33 -2.03
N ALA A 174 -23.24 18.05 -1.22
CA ALA A 174 -23.74 19.08 -0.33
C ALA A 174 -24.42 20.25 -1.07
N ASN A 175 -23.98 20.53 -2.31
CA ASN A 175 -24.46 21.66 -3.12
C ASN A 175 -25.64 21.29 -4.07
N LYS A 176 -26.13 20.04 -4.05
CA LYS A 176 -27.26 19.60 -4.88
C LYS A 176 -28.37 19.01 -4.01
N VAL A 177 -29.63 19.22 -4.39
CA VAL A 177 -30.76 18.48 -3.81
C VAL A 177 -30.61 17.02 -4.21
N PRO A 178 -30.31 16.08 -3.30
CA PRO A 178 -29.98 14.73 -3.69
C PRO A 178 -31.26 13.94 -4.04
N PRO A 179 -31.30 13.18 -5.16
CA PRO A 179 -32.21 12.05 -5.24
C PRO A 179 -31.88 11.06 -4.11
N LYS A 180 -32.86 10.23 -3.69
CA LYS A 180 -32.61 9.13 -2.74
C LYS A 180 -31.40 8.31 -3.21
N ALA A 181 -30.40 8.18 -2.33
CA ALA A 181 -29.11 7.53 -2.54
C ALA A 181 -28.48 7.86 -3.91
N ALA A 182 -27.79 9.00 -4.00
CA ALA A 182 -27.04 9.31 -5.20
C ALA A 182 -26.01 8.19 -5.45
N ILE A 183 -25.98 7.62 -6.66
CA ILE A 183 -25.06 6.53 -7.04
C ILE A 183 -23.59 6.85 -6.69
N ARG A 184 -23.25 8.14 -6.64
CA ARG A 184 -21.93 8.62 -6.20
C ARG A 184 -21.58 8.26 -4.76
N ASP A 185 -22.55 8.11 -3.86
CA ASP A 185 -22.30 7.66 -2.48
C ASP A 185 -21.92 6.17 -2.42
N ILE A 186 -22.36 5.39 -3.42
CA ILE A 186 -22.03 3.98 -3.57
C ILE A 186 -20.65 3.82 -4.24
N LEU A 187 -20.35 4.68 -5.22
CA LEU A 187 -19.14 4.60 -6.04
C LEU A 187 -17.92 5.31 -5.43
N VAL A 188 -18.08 6.05 -4.32
CA VAL A 188 -16.94 6.59 -3.57
C VAL A 188 -16.08 5.44 -3.03
N PRO A 189 -14.74 5.49 -3.16
CA PRO A 189 -13.89 4.40 -2.71
C PRO A 189 -14.08 4.09 -1.22
N ALA A 190 -14.30 2.81 -0.88
CA ALA A 190 -14.40 2.39 0.52
C ALA A 190 -13.15 2.77 1.34
N SER A 191 -11.96 2.82 0.71
CA SER A 191 -10.71 3.28 1.33
C SER A 191 -10.80 4.73 1.82
N TYR A 192 -11.54 5.59 1.12
CA TYR A 192 -11.79 6.97 1.56
C TYR A 192 -12.66 6.99 2.82
N LEU A 193 -13.77 6.23 2.83
CA LEU A 193 -14.69 6.18 3.97
C LEU A 193 -13.98 5.66 5.23
N SER A 194 -13.20 4.59 5.10
CA SER A 194 -12.36 4.08 6.19
C SER A 194 -11.32 5.11 6.64
N PHE A 195 -10.64 5.78 5.70
CA PHE A 195 -9.64 6.80 6.03
C PHE A 195 -10.25 7.98 6.80
N LYS A 196 -11.38 8.52 6.32
CA LYS A 196 -12.09 9.62 6.98
C LYS A 196 -12.52 9.25 8.41
N LYS A 197 -12.99 8.01 8.60
CA LYS A 197 -13.41 7.50 9.91
C LYS A 197 -12.23 7.31 10.87
N GLU A 198 -11.15 6.69 10.43
CA GLU A 198 -10.03 6.32 11.29
C GLU A 198 -9.04 7.46 11.51
N PHE A 199 -8.82 8.33 10.51
CA PHE A 199 -7.81 9.40 10.53
C PHE A 199 -8.44 10.80 10.37
N GLY A 200 -9.49 11.07 11.15
CA GLY A 200 -10.31 12.28 11.03
C GLY A 200 -9.53 13.60 11.14
N SER A 201 -8.50 13.67 11.99
CA SER A 201 -7.64 14.86 12.13
C SER A 201 -6.87 15.18 10.84
N ILE A 202 -6.25 14.16 10.23
CA ILE A 202 -5.53 14.27 8.96
C ILE A 202 -6.50 14.59 7.82
N HIS A 203 -7.65 13.92 7.77
CA HIS A 203 -8.70 14.19 6.80
C HIS A 203 -9.16 15.66 6.86
N ALA A 204 -9.46 16.18 8.05
CA ALA A 204 -9.87 17.56 8.24
C ALA A 204 -8.79 18.55 7.75
N LYS A 205 -7.52 18.28 8.06
CA LYS A 205 -6.37 19.11 7.61
C LYS A 205 -6.27 19.14 6.08
N ILE A 206 -6.39 17.99 5.41
CA ILE A 206 -6.38 17.90 3.94
C ILE A 206 -7.61 18.61 3.35
N LYS A 207 -8.80 18.39 3.92
CA LYS A 207 -10.05 19.02 3.45
C LYS A 207 -9.97 20.54 3.50
N ALA A 208 -9.53 21.11 4.63
CA ALA A 208 -9.43 22.55 4.83
C ALA A 208 -8.37 23.22 3.93
N SER A 209 -7.22 22.56 3.72
CA SER A 209 -6.09 23.17 3.01
C SER A 209 -6.12 22.98 1.48
N LEU A 210 -6.62 21.82 1.03
CA LEU A 210 -6.48 21.32 -0.35
C LEU A 210 -7.80 20.80 -0.94
N GLY A 211 -8.69 20.25 -0.11
CA GLY A 211 -9.94 19.60 -0.53
C GLY A 211 -10.83 20.46 -1.42
N GLY A 212 -11.27 21.62 -0.92
CA GLY A 212 -12.13 22.52 -1.70
C GLY A 212 -11.46 23.05 -2.98
N LYS A 213 -10.15 23.30 -2.93
CA LYS A 213 -9.37 23.69 -4.13
C LYS A 213 -9.34 22.58 -5.18
N TYR A 214 -9.35 21.32 -4.79
CA TYR A 214 -9.45 20.20 -5.72
C TYR A 214 -10.88 20.03 -6.24
N ALA A 215 -11.88 20.13 -5.35
CA ALA A 215 -13.29 19.99 -5.69
C ALA A 215 -13.75 21.03 -6.72
N THR A 216 -13.32 22.30 -6.59
CA THR A 216 -13.59 23.35 -7.59
C THR A 216 -13.03 23.08 -8.98
N LEU A 217 -12.07 22.16 -9.13
CA LEU A 217 -11.55 21.74 -10.44
C LEU A 217 -12.35 20.59 -11.05
N CYS A 218 -13.29 20.01 -10.30
CA CYS A 218 -14.07 18.84 -10.69
C CYS A 218 -15.50 19.25 -11.03
N THR A 219 -16.03 18.80 -12.17
CA THR A 219 -17.44 19.01 -12.52
C THR A 219 -18.36 17.92 -11.98
N ILE A 220 -17.81 16.71 -11.78
CA ILE A 220 -18.48 15.49 -11.29
C ILE A 220 -19.78 15.18 -12.04
N THR A 221 -19.71 14.11 -12.85
CA THR A 221 -20.83 13.54 -13.58
C THR A 221 -20.84 12.03 -13.38
N GLU A 222 -22.00 11.41 -13.58
CA GLU A 222 -22.18 9.97 -13.50
C GLU A 222 -22.19 9.40 -14.92
N SER A 223 -21.54 8.24 -15.12
CA SER A 223 -21.62 7.54 -16.41
C SER A 223 -23.08 7.17 -16.74
N ALA A 224 -23.44 7.14 -18.02
CA ALA A 224 -24.79 6.75 -18.45
C ALA A 224 -25.22 5.36 -17.95
N CYS A 225 -24.27 4.43 -17.77
CA CYS A 225 -24.52 3.08 -17.24
C CYS A 225 -24.52 3.00 -15.70
N GLY A 226 -24.31 4.11 -14.99
CA GLY A 226 -24.36 4.16 -13.52
C GLY A 226 -23.23 3.42 -12.79
N THR A 227 -22.13 3.06 -13.47
CA THR A 227 -21.03 2.27 -12.89
C THR A 227 -19.80 3.10 -12.55
N GLU A 228 -19.71 4.35 -13.01
CA GLU A 228 -18.53 5.19 -12.83
C GLU A 228 -18.86 6.64 -12.48
N ILE A 229 -17.98 7.26 -11.68
CA ILE A 229 -17.96 8.71 -11.45
C ILE A 229 -16.89 9.32 -12.37
N ASN A 230 -17.29 10.26 -13.23
CA ASN A 230 -16.37 11.07 -14.00
C ASN A 230 -16.14 12.41 -13.30
N PHE A 231 -14.90 12.66 -12.86
CA PHE A 231 -14.52 13.88 -12.15
C PHE A 231 -14.44 15.12 -13.04
N GLY A 232 -14.33 14.97 -14.37
CA GLY A 232 -14.32 16.09 -15.32
C GLY A 232 -13.31 17.19 -14.98
N ILE A 233 -12.07 16.80 -14.68
CA ILE A 233 -11.02 17.70 -14.19
C ILE A 233 -10.67 18.74 -15.25
N GLN A 234 -10.97 20.01 -14.98
CA GLN A 234 -10.78 21.12 -15.93
C GLN A 234 -9.31 21.55 -16.10
N ASP A 235 -8.55 21.57 -15.00
CA ASP A 235 -7.10 21.86 -15.02
C ASP A 235 -6.31 20.69 -14.44
N SER A 236 -5.83 19.82 -15.34
CA SER A 236 -5.06 18.63 -14.99
C SER A 236 -3.67 18.95 -14.41
N LYS A 237 -3.09 20.12 -14.68
CA LYS A 237 -1.78 20.50 -14.11
C LYS A 237 -1.95 20.93 -12.66
N LYS A 238 -2.92 21.82 -12.40
CA LYS A 238 -3.25 22.28 -11.05
C LYS A 238 -3.76 21.15 -10.15
N ALA A 239 -4.62 20.29 -10.67
CA ALA A 239 -5.09 19.12 -9.94
C ALA A 239 -3.94 18.18 -9.51
N ARG A 240 -2.97 17.92 -10.42
CA ARG A 240 -1.76 17.14 -10.07
C ARG A 240 -0.88 17.83 -9.02
N GLY A 241 -0.77 19.16 -9.08
CA GLY A 241 -0.09 19.95 -8.03
C GLY A 241 -0.72 19.77 -6.66
N ILE A 242 -2.05 19.83 -6.57
CA ILE A 242 -2.79 19.61 -5.31
C ILE A 242 -2.61 18.18 -4.80
N VAL A 243 -2.69 17.18 -5.68
CA VAL A 243 -2.42 15.77 -5.33
C VAL A 243 -1.01 15.60 -4.76
N HIS A 244 -0.01 16.24 -5.37
CA HIS A 244 1.36 16.20 -4.86
C HIS A 244 1.48 16.86 -3.48
N GLN A 245 0.90 18.04 -3.27
CA GLN A 245 0.91 18.69 -1.95
C GLN A 245 0.25 17.83 -0.86
N ALA A 246 -0.91 17.23 -1.16
CA ALA A 246 -1.57 16.30 -0.25
C ALA A 246 -0.69 15.07 0.06
N SER A 247 0.02 14.55 -0.94
CA SER A 247 0.95 13.43 -0.75
C SER A 247 2.14 13.76 0.14
N LEU A 248 2.67 14.99 0.07
CA LEU A 248 3.76 15.44 0.94
C LEU A 248 3.30 15.56 2.40
N LEU A 249 2.08 16.07 2.63
CA LEU A 249 1.48 16.11 3.96
C LEU A 249 1.33 14.69 4.53
N LEU A 250 0.76 13.76 3.76
CA LEU A 250 0.61 12.35 4.19
C LEU A 250 1.96 11.70 4.50
N ARG A 251 2.98 11.94 3.67
CA ARG A 251 4.35 11.43 3.89
C ARG A 251 4.95 12.03 5.16
N GLN A 252 4.72 13.31 5.44
CA GLN A 252 5.20 13.96 6.65
C GLN A 252 4.59 13.35 7.90
N GLU A 253 3.27 13.13 7.94
CA GLU A 253 2.59 12.47 9.06
C GLU A 253 3.08 11.01 9.24
N ALA A 254 3.43 10.32 8.14
CA ALA A 254 3.96 8.95 8.21
C ALA A 254 5.38 8.89 8.80
N LEU A 255 6.26 9.84 8.44
CA LEU A 255 7.67 9.87 8.87
C LEU A 255 7.86 10.49 10.26
N ASN A 256 7.07 11.50 10.58
CA ASN A 256 7.17 12.28 11.81
C ASN A 256 5.84 12.24 12.57
N PRO A 257 5.45 11.07 13.10
CA PRO A 257 4.17 10.93 13.79
C PRO A 257 4.16 11.78 15.06
N SER A 258 3.15 12.65 15.18
CA SER A 258 2.85 13.35 16.41
C SER A 258 1.93 12.50 17.28
N MET A 259 2.44 12.05 18.43
CA MET A 259 1.74 11.17 19.35
C MET A 259 1.03 11.98 20.44
N THR A 260 -0.20 11.62 20.78
CA THR A 260 -0.87 12.15 21.97
C THR A 260 -0.08 11.77 23.22
N ASN A 261 0.31 12.75 24.02
CA ASN A 261 1.05 12.54 25.26
C ASN A 261 0.59 13.53 26.34
N GLY A 262 0.31 13.02 27.56
CA GLY A 262 0.09 13.86 28.74
C GLY A 262 -0.96 14.97 28.58
N GLY A 263 -2.04 14.74 27.81
CA GLY A 263 -3.09 15.73 27.55
C GLY A 263 -2.87 16.63 26.33
N VAL A 264 -1.68 16.62 25.72
CA VAL A 264 -1.43 17.26 24.42
C VAL A 264 -1.91 16.33 23.32
N ALA A 265 -2.92 16.76 22.57
CA ALA A 265 -3.46 15.99 21.45
C ALA A 265 -2.46 15.98 20.28
N GLY A 266 -1.99 14.79 19.91
CA GLY A 266 -1.22 14.56 18.69
C GLY A 266 -2.11 14.12 17.51
N THR A 267 -1.50 13.94 16.34
CA THR A 267 -2.18 13.37 15.17
C THR A 267 -2.64 11.94 15.44
N PHE A 268 -1.81 11.15 16.14
CA PHE A 268 -2.05 9.74 16.44
C PHE A 268 -2.20 9.52 17.94
N SER A 269 -3.16 8.67 18.31
CA SER A 269 -3.46 8.34 19.71
C SER A 269 -2.55 7.26 20.29
N SER A 270 -1.90 6.45 19.46
CA SER A 270 -1.02 5.36 19.87
C SER A 270 -0.12 4.90 18.72
N ASP A 271 0.88 4.08 19.02
CA ASP A 271 1.77 3.52 18.01
C ASP A 271 1.01 2.58 17.07
N GLN A 272 0.04 1.84 17.60
CA GLN A 272 -0.88 1.04 16.79
C GLN A 272 -1.68 1.93 15.83
N HIS A 273 -2.13 3.11 16.26
CA HIS A 273 -2.86 4.04 15.40
C HIS A 273 -1.95 4.58 14.28
N TRP A 274 -0.69 4.93 14.57
CA TRP A 274 0.29 5.27 13.54
C TRP A 274 0.58 4.11 12.58
N LEU A 275 0.76 2.88 13.09
CA LEU A 275 0.95 1.69 12.25
C LEU A 275 -0.27 1.44 11.34
N SER A 276 -1.48 1.67 11.85
CA SER A 276 -2.71 1.61 11.05
C SER A 276 -2.70 2.63 9.91
N PHE A 277 -2.22 3.85 10.16
CA PHE A 277 -2.08 4.90 9.15
C PHE A 277 -1.08 4.57 8.05
N VAL A 278 -0.03 3.80 8.33
CA VAL A 278 0.92 3.41 7.29
C VAL A 278 0.51 2.13 6.57
N VAL A 279 -0.08 1.15 7.26
CA VAL A 279 -0.47 -0.14 6.64
C VAL A 279 -1.78 -0.04 5.86
N ARG A 280 -2.85 0.55 6.43
CA ARG A 280 -4.17 0.52 5.78
C ARG A 280 -4.21 1.36 4.48
N PRO A 281 -3.76 2.62 4.48
CA PRO A 281 -3.76 3.45 3.27
C PRO A 281 -2.77 2.98 2.20
N LEU A 282 -1.57 2.54 2.57
CA LEU A 282 -0.51 2.23 1.59
C LEU A 282 -0.58 0.78 1.09
N LEU A 283 -0.88 -0.19 1.96
CA LEU A 283 -0.90 -1.61 1.59
C LEU A 283 -2.33 -2.13 1.41
N TYR A 284 -3.18 -2.05 2.43
CA TYR A 284 -4.52 -2.66 2.36
C TYR A 284 -5.40 -2.04 1.28
N ALA A 285 -5.39 -0.72 1.13
CA ALA A 285 -6.10 -0.05 0.05
C ALA A 285 -5.53 -0.38 -1.34
N SER A 286 -4.20 -0.57 -1.45
CA SER A 286 -3.56 -1.02 -2.69
C SER A 286 -4.02 -2.43 -3.07
N ARG A 287 -4.05 -3.35 -2.10
CA ARG A 287 -4.59 -4.71 -2.29
C ARG A 287 -6.06 -4.69 -2.70
N ASN A 288 -6.91 -3.96 -1.98
CA ASN A 288 -8.34 -3.93 -2.29
C ASN A 288 -8.61 -3.39 -3.69
N ASN A 289 -7.84 -2.39 -4.12
CA ASN A 289 -7.98 -1.87 -5.48
C ASN A 289 -7.55 -2.88 -6.54
N ALA A 290 -6.47 -3.63 -6.29
CA ALA A 290 -6.01 -4.67 -7.21
C ALA A 290 -6.95 -5.88 -7.25
N ALA A 291 -7.34 -6.40 -6.09
CA ALA A 291 -8.10 -7.65 -5.95
C ALA A 291 -9.58 -7.50 -6.35
N HIS A 292 -10.21 -6.36 -6.07
CA HIS A 292 -11.62 -6.12 -6.41
C HIS A 292 -11.81 -5.55 -7.83
N GLY A 293 -10.74 -5.42 -8.62
CA GLY A 293 -10.83 -4.94 -10.00
C GLY A 293 -11.16 -3.44 -10.14
N ASN A 294 -10.99 -2.66 -9.07
CA ASN A 294 -11.31 -1.23 -9.08
C ASN A 294 -10.30 -0.37 -9.84
N VAL A 295 -9.19 -0.95 -10.30
CA VAL A 295 -8.17 -0.27 -11.09
C VAL A 295 -7.65 -1.16 -12.22
N ALA A 296 -7.34 -0.55 -13.36
CA ALA A 296 -6.64 -1.22 -14.44
C ALA A 296 -5.24 -1.69 -14.00
N SER A 297 -4.76 -2.80 -14.57
CA SER A 297 -3.41 -3.30 -14.32
C SER A 297 -2.35 -2.25 -14.70
N ARG A 298 -1.46 -1.91 -13.76
CA ARG A 298 -0.50 -0.82 -13.94
C ARG A 298 0.75 -1.21 -14.73
N LEU A 299 1.15 -2.49 -14.67
CA LEU A 299 2.33 -2.99 -15.38
C LEU A 299 1.99 -3.68 -16.71
N ASN A 300 0.72 -4.06 -16.93
CA ASN A 300 0.22 -4.65 -18.18
C ASN A 300 -0.70 -3.71 -18.97
N SER A 301 -0.66 -2.41 -18.71
CA SER A 301 -1.44 -1.43 -19.49
C SER A 301 -0.53 -0.56 -20.33
N LEU A 302 -1.16 0.15 -21.27
CA LEU A 302 -0.57 1.25 -22.04
C LEU A 302 0.01 2.38 -21.17
N SER A 303 -0.21 2.34 -19.86
CA SER A 303 0.32 3.30 -18.89
C SER A 303 1.48 2.77 -18.04
N ALA A 304 1.96 1.55 -18.35
CA ALA A 304 3.15 0.99 -17.73
C ALA A 304 4.35 1.92 -17.96
N SER A 305 5.12 2.15 -16.91
CA SER A 305 6.26 3.06 -16.94
C SER A 305 7.30 2.63 -15.91
N ALA A 306 8.55 3.09 -16.08
CA ALA A 306 9.61 2.92 -15.10
C ALA A 306 9.17 3.26 -13.66
N ASN A 307 8.47 4.38 -13.50
CA ASN A 307 7.96 4.83 -12.20
C ASN A 307 6.83 3.93 -11.66
N SER A 308 6.07 3.26 -12.54
CA SER A 308 5.08 2.25 -12.13
C SER A 308 5.79 1.03 -11.51
N VAL A 309 6.90 0.58 -12.11
CA VAL A 309 7.71 -0.53 -11.59
C VAL A 309 8.33 -0.18 -10.25
N THR A 310 8.93 1.01 -10.11
CA THR A 310 9.49 1.47 -8.83
C THR A 310 8.43 1.50 -7.73
N ALA A 311 7.26 2.09 -8.00
CA ALA A 311 6.18 2.17 -7.02
C ALA A 311 5.63 0.79 -6.62
N ALA A 312 5.49 -0.13 -7.57
CA ALA A 312 5.04 -1.50 -7.32
C ALA A 312 6.09 -2.31 -6.55
N THR A 313 7.37 -2.12 -6.87
CA THR A 313 8.48 -2.75 -6.14
C THR A 313 8.53 -2.28 -4.70
N TRP A 314 8.40 -0.97 -4.45
CA TRP A 314 8.31 -0.46 -3.08
C TRP A 314 7.11 -1.06 -2.33
N THR A 315 5.93 -1.16 -2.97
CA THR A 315 4.75 -1.77 -2.34
C THR A 315 5.01 -3.24 -1.97
N PHE A 316 5.67 -4.00 -2.85
CA PHE A 316 6.10 -5.36 -2.55
C PHE A 316 7.06 -5.40 -1.34
N LEU A 317 8.14 -4.61 -1.37
CA LEU A 317 9.15 -4.58 -0.30
C LEU A 317 8.55 -4.15 1.04
N PHE A 318 7.68 -3.15 1.07
CA PHE A 318 7.02 -2.71 2.29
C PHE A 318 6.02 -3.74 2.83
N CYS A 319 5.30 -4.44 1.94
CA CYS A 319 4.48 -5.58 2.32
C CYS A 319 5.33 -6.73 2.86
N TYR A 320 6.55 -6.91 2.33
CA TYR A 320 7.47 -7.96 2.75
C TYR A 320 8.02 -7.71 4.15
N LEU A 321 8.33 -6.45 4.48
CA LEU A 321 8.59 -6.03 5.86
C LEU A 321 7.39 -6.33 6.77
N TYR A 322 6.18 -5.90 6.39
CA TYR A 322 4.99 -6.12 7.22
C TYR A 322 4.71 -7.61 7.47
N PHE A 323 4.79 -8.44 6.43
CA PHE A 323 4.69 -9.89 6.53
C PHE A 323 5.74 -10.47 7.50
N SER A 324 6.99 -10.06 7.37
CA SER A 324 8.07 -10.53 8.25
C SER A 324 7.84 -10.15 9.71
N LEU A 325 7.33 -8.95 9.97
CA LEU A 325 6.98 -8.51 11.33
C LEU A 325 5.81 -9.33 11.92
N ILE A 326 4.86 -9.77 11.10
CA ILE A 326 3.81 -10.70 11.54
C ILE A 326 4.42 -12.05 11.93
N LEU A 327 5.32 -12.61 11.10
CA LEU A 327 6.01 -13.86 11.43
C LEU A 327 6.82 -13.75 12.74
N LEU A 328 7.44 -12.60 12.99
CA LEU A 328 8.12 -12.32 14.27
C LEU A 328 7.11 -12.35 15.43
N CYS A 329 5.94 -11.72 15.28
CA CYS A 329 4.88 -11.75 16.30
C CYS A 329 4.35 -13.18 16.55
N GLN A 330 4.38 -14.05 15.55
CA GLN A 330 4.04 -15.47 15.66
C GLN A 330 5.16 -16.35 16.24
N ALA A 331 6.33 -15.77 16.53
CA ALA A 331 7.54 -16.50 16.89
C ALA A 331 7.96 -17.56 15.83
N LYS A 332 7.59 -17.35 14.56
CA LYS A 332 8.01 -18.20 13.44
C LYS A 332 9.39 -17.82 12.90
N ILE A 333 9.82 -16.61 13.20
CA ILE A 333 11.18 -16.09 12.95
C ILE A 333 11.65 -15.31 14.18
N THR A 334 12.95 -15.06 14.27
CA THR A 334 13.60 -14.29 15.32
C THR A 334 13.93 -12.87 14.85
N LEU A 335 14.42 -12.01 15.76
CA LEU A 335 14.92 -10.68 15.39
C LEU A 335 16.11 -10.74 14.41
N ALA A 336 16.97 -11.74 14.54
CA ALA A 336 18.14 -11.90 13.65
C ALA A 336 17.72 -12.18 12.20
N ASP A 337 16.61 -12.91 12.02
CA ASP A 337 16.08 -13.22 10.70
C ASP A 337 15.51 -12.00 9.98
N LEU A 338 15.41 -10.84 10.66
CA LEU A 338 14.97 -9.58 10.06
C LEU A 338 16.09 -8.78 9.36
N GLU A 339 17.35 -9.17 9.50
CA GLU A 339 18.48 -8.49 8.86
C GLU A 339 18.32 -8.30 7.33
N PRO A 340 17.86 -9.30 6.55
CA PRO A 340 17.56 -9.12 5.12
C PRO A 340 16.63 -7.94 4.83
N LEU A 341 15.70 -7.60 5.74
CA LEU A 341 14.76 -6.51 5.54
C LEU A 341 15.44 -5.14 5.69
N TYR A 342 16.49 -5.04 6.49
CA TYR A 342 17.32 -3.83 6.54
C TYR A 342 18.06 -3.63 5.21
N GLU A 343 18.69 -4.68 4.67
CA GLU A 343 19.37 -4.60 3.35
C GLU A 343 18.40 -4.26 2.21
N ASN A 344 17.16 -4.73 2.31
CA ASN A 344 16.13 -4.49 1.31
C ASN A 344 15.56 -3.05 1.33
N ALA A 345 15.76 -2.29 2.41
CA ALA A 345 15.13 -0.98 2.60
C ALA A 345 15.56 0.06 1.53
N ASP A 346 16.80 -0.04 1.05
CA ASP A 346 17.42 0.92 0.12
C ASP A 346 17.52 0.41 -1.33
N LEU A 347 16.67 -0.56 -1.70
CA LEU A 347 16.72 -1.19 -3.02
C LEU A 347 16.06 -0.39 -4.16
N VAL A 348 15.17 0.56 -3.86
CA VAL A 348 14.31 1.23 -4.86
C VAL A 348 14.17 2.73 -4.73
#